data_AF-A0A3A0A0W5-F1
#
_entry.id   AF-A0A3A0A0W5-F1
#
_cell.length_a   1.000
_cell.length_b   1.000
_cell.length_c   1.000
_cell.angle_alpha   90.00
_cell.angle_beta   90.00
_cell.angle_gamma   90.00
#
_symmetry.space_group_name_H-M   'P 1'
#
loop_
_entity.id
_entity.type
_entity.pdbx_description
1 polymer ?
#
loop_
_entity_poly.entity_id
_entity_poly.type
_entity_poly.pdbx_seq_one_letter_code
_entity_poly.pdbx_strand_id
1 'polypeptide(L)'
;RDLFGELCAAARQDGLVVLARMDSNRATEGFYRQHPEWFARQADGSPYRAGDRYVACIFSDYYEVYLTGILREIVDRYAPDGFTDNSWSGLDRASICFCDNCRRAFEAAHGYDLPTHADWDSPIYRVWMRWNYDRRLAVWDLNNRATQEAGGPHCLWLGMNSGNIHHQALRFRDHKAICERAPILMLDHQRRGEQGFQQNGDTGKLCHELMGWDALMPESMSQYQSGTPTFRLSAKPEVEARLWMLAGLAGGIHPWWHFISAYHEDRRQYRTAVPVMQWVAANQEYLLNRQPVASVGVVWSQENVDYFGRDQGEERVMAPYYGVMQALIRARIPYLPVHADHIERAAGRLAVLVLPNLAAMSDAQIESVRRFVAQGGGLVATGESSLYTGWGDRRADFGLADVLGVHGSGEAIGNSGKPQTSWETYASHTYLRLHPGVRGQVDGPLKGDEPVDAGPRHAALAGFEETDILGFGGKLAQVTADAKTEVPLTFIPAFPIYPPEFSWMREPDSGLPALVLHEPDAGG
;
A
#
# COMPACT_ATOMS: atom_id res chain seq x y z
N ARG A 1 40.67 3.48 -15.89
CA ARG A 1 40.10 2.12 -15.74
C ARG A 1 38.61 2.23 -15.94
N ASP A 2 38.03 1.43 -16.82
CA ASP A 2 36.58 1.37 -17.03
C ASP A 2 36.02 0.19 -16.23
N LEU A 3 35.56 0.48 -15.01
CA LEU A 3 35.13 -0.57 -14.09
C LEU A 3 33.85 -1.26 -14.55
N PHE A 4 32.92 -0.53 -15.17
CA PHE A 4 31.64 -1.10 -15.57
C PHE A 4 31.81 -2.04 -16.78
N GLY A 5 32.56 -1.61 -17.81
CA GLY A 5 32.85 -2.46 -18.97
C GLY A 5 33.58 -3.75 -18.58
N GLU A 6 34.56 -3.68 -17.68
CA GLU A 6 35.26 -4.86 -17.16
C GLU A 6 34.31 -5.83 -16.42
N LEU A 7 33.42 -5.32 -15.57
CA LEU A 7 32.44 -6.15 -14.85
C LEU A 7 31.37 -6.74 -15.78
N CYS A 8 30.90 -5.97 -16.76
CA CYS A 8 29.93 -6.43 -17.74
C CYS A 8 30.50 -7.57 -18.60
N ALA A 9 31.75 -7.42 -19.06
CA ALA A 9 32.44 -8.46 -19.83
C ALA A 9 32.64 -9.75 -19.01
N ALA A 10 33.06 -9.63 -17.75
CA ALA A 10 33.25 -10.78 -16.87
C ALA A 10 31.92 -11.51 -16.59
N ALA A 11 30.86 -10.77 -16.24
CA ALA A 11 29.54 -11.34 -16.00
C ALA A 11 29.01 -12.12 -17.21
N ARG A 12 29.27 -11.62 -18.42
CA ARG A 12 28.90 -12.32 -19.67
C ARG A 12 29.71 -13.58 -19.93
N GLN A 13 31.00 -13.58 -19.62
CA GLN A 13 31.82 -14.79 -19.71
C GLN A 13 31.27 -15.91 -18.81
N ASP A 14 30.62 -15.53 -17.70
CA ASP A 14 29.93 -16.44 -16.78
C ASP A 14 28.46 -16.73 -17.18
N GLY A 15 27.98 -16.20 -18.31
CA GLY A 15 26.61 -16.40 -18.79
C GLY A 15 25.53 -15.65 -18.02
N LEU A 16 25.89 -14.58 -17.31
CA LEU A 16 24.97 -13.78 -16.51
C LEU A 16 24.33 -12.64 -17.34
N VAL A 17 23.07 -12.36 -17.03
CA VAL A 17 22.35 -11.16 -17.49
C VAL A 17 22.84 -9.96 -16.67
N VAL A 18 23.12 -8.84 -17.35
CA VAL A 18 23.63 -7.60 -16.74
C VAL A 18 22.61 -6.49 -16.89
N LEU A 19 22.03 -6.09 -15.76
CA LEU A 19 21.22 -4.87 -15.67
C LEU A 19 22.07 -3.70 -15.15
N ALA A 20 22.22 -2.64 -15.95
CA ALA A 20 22.96 -1.45 -15.58
C ALA A 20 22.17 -0.62 -14.56
N ARG A 21 22.73 -0.43 -13.35
CA ARG A 21 22.06 0.30 -12.27
C ARG A 21 22.29 1.81 -12.36
N MET A 22 21.21 2.58 -12.30
CA MET A 22 21.14 4.04 -12.42
C MET A 22 20.58 4.69 -11.14
N ASP A 23 20.89 5.98 -10.99
CA ASP A 23 20.37 6.86 -9.93
C ASP A 23 20.14 8.26 -10.54
N SER A 24 19.00 8.41 -11.21
CA SER A 24 18.87 9.39 -12.32
C SER A 24 18.25 10.74 -11.96
N ASN A 25 18.06 11.11 -10.70
CA ASN A 25 17.39 12.39 -10.36
C ASN A 25 18.29 13.50 -9.84
N ARG A 26 19.61 13.29 -9.76
CA ARG A 26 20.49 14.21 -9.03
C ARG A 26 21.78 14.49 -9.77
N ALA A 27 22.29 15.70 -9.62
CA ALA A 27 23.58 16.09 -10.17
C ALA A 27 24.44 16.90 -9.19
N THR A 28 25.70 17.05 -9.56
CA THR A 28 26.68 17.87 -8.83
C THR A 28 26.41 19.35 -9.00
N GLU A 29 26.96 20.17 -8.11
CA GLU A 29 26.84 21.63 -8.20
C GLU A 29 27.39 22.19 -9.52
N GLY A 30 28.50 21.64 -10.02
CA GLY A 30 29.09 22.09 -11.28
C GLY A 30 28.15 21.93 -12.46
N PHE A 31 27.39 20.85 -12.51
CA PHE A 31 26.39 20.62 -13.56
C PHE A 31 25.17 21.52 -13.38
N TYR A 32 24.70 21.69 -12.14
CA TYR A 32 23.63 22.64 -11.82
C TYR A 32 23.96 24.07 -12.26
N ARG A 33 25.20 24.53 -12.09
CA ARG A 33 25.62 25.87 -12.51
C ARG A 33 25.64 26.05 -14.04
N GLN A 34 25.85 24.97 -14.80
CA GLN A 34 25.85 25.00 -16.26
C GLN A 34 24.43 24.96 -16.83
N HIS A 35 23.53 24.21 -16.18
CA HIS A 35 22.15 24.02 -16.61
C HIS A 35 21.15 24.28 -15.45
N PRO A 36 21.11 25.47 -14.86
CA PRO A 36 20.25 25.74 -13.70
C PRO A 36 18.75 25.63 -13.99
N GLU A 37 18.35 25.72 -15.26
CA GLU A 37 16.99 25.55 -15.77
C GLU A 37 16.50 24.09 -15.72
N TRP A 38 17.41 23.12 -15.60
CA TRP A 38 17.10 21.70 -15.52
C TRP A 38 16.71 21.20 -14.13
N PHE A 39 16.84 22.05 -13.10
CA PHE A 39 16.70 21.63 -11.71
C PHE A 39 15.42 22.15 -11.08
N ALA A 40 14.87 21.36 -10.18
CA ALA A 40 13.66 21.70 -9.47
C ALA A 40 13.91 22.87 -8.51
N ARG A 41 12.92 23.77 -8.40
CA ARG A 41 13.00 24.98 -7.58
C ARG A 41 11.90 25.01 -6.53
N GLN A 42 12.27 25.49 -5.34
CA GLN A 42 11.35 25.85 -4.27
C GLN A 42 10.62 27.15 -4.60
N ALA A 43 9.62 27.51 -3.78
CA ALA A 43 8.82 28.72 -3.98
C ALA A 43 9.65 30.02 -3.98
N ASP A 44 10.75 30.06 -3.21
CA ASP A 44 11.70 31.18 -3.15
C ASP A 44 12.70 31.22 -4.32
N GLY A 45 12.60 30.27 -5.26
CA GLY A 45 13.49 30.15 -6.41
C GLY A 45 14.79 29.38 -6.15
N SER A 46 15.08 29.01 -4.90
CA SER A 46 16.23 28.19 -4.54
C SER A 46 16.07 26.74 -5.03
N PRO A 47 17.15 26.00 -5.31
CA PRO A 47 17.04 24.64 -5.82
C PRO A 47 16.70 23.64 -4.71
N TYR A 48 15.92 22.61 -5.06
CA TYR A 48 15.78 21.42 -4.21
C TYR A 48 17.10 20.64 -4.15
N ARG A 49 17.52 20.24 -2.96
CA ARG A 49 18.77 19.51 -2.72
C ARG A 49 18.58 18.25 -1.89
N ALA A 50 19.46 17.28 -2.11
CA ALA A 50 19.57 16.08 -1.30
C ALA A 50 21.04 15.88 -0.92
N GLY A 51 21.39 16.28 0.30
CA GLY A 51 22.79 16.42 0.70
C GLY A 51 23.50 17.48 -0.15
N ASP A 52 24.62 17.12 -0.74
CA ASP A 52 25.41 17.99 -1.61
C ASP A 52 24.88 18.09 -3.05
N ARG A 53 23.92 17.24 -3.44
CA ARG A 53 23.40 17.13 -4.81
C ARG A 53 22.14 17.97 -5.05
N TYR A 54 21.92 18.31 -6.31
CA TYR A 54 20.79 19.11 -6.80
C TYR A 54 19.77 18.20 -7.49
N VAL A 55 18.48 18.36 -7.20
CA VAL A 55 17.41 17.50 -7.72
C VAL A 55 16.93 18.01 -9.08
N ALA A 56 17.03 17.17 -10.11
CA ALA A 56 16.60 17.47 -11.46
C ALA A 56 15.06 17.53 -11.56
N CYS A 57 14.57 18.42 -12.42
CA CYS A 57 13.15 18.54 -12.73
C CYS A 57 12.76 17.50 -13.79
N ILE A 58 11.76 16.67 -13.48
CA ILE A 58 11.24 15.65 -14.40
C ILE A 58 10.58 16.23 -15.66
N PHE A 59 10.26 17.52 -15.68
CA PHE A 59 9.69 18.23 -16.83
C PHE A 59 10.74 18.97 -17.66
N SER A 60 12.03 18.79 -17.37
CA SER A 60 13.11 19.48 -18.06
C SER A 60 13.89 18.55 -18.99
N ASP A 61 14.71 19.16 -19.85
CA ASP A 61 15.60 18.45 -20.78
C ASP A 61 16.66 17.60 -20.07
N TYR A 62 16.82 17.72 -18.74
CA TYR A 62 17.58 16.74 -17.98
C TYR A 62 17.07 15.32 -18.21
N TYR A 63 15.74 15.11 -18.14
CA TYR A 63 15.14 13.80 -18.34
C TYR A 63 14.98 13.50 -19.82
N GLU A 64 14.65 14.50 -20.65
CA GLU A 64 14.32 14.25 -22.06
C GLU A 64 15.55 14.07 -22.93
N VAL A 65 16.59 14.87 -22.72
CA VAL A 65 17.78 14.92 -23.56
C VAL A 65 18.97 14.27 -22.85
N TYR A 66 19.33 14.78 -21.68
CA TYR A 66 20.56 14.35 -21.02
C TYR A 66 20.49 12.89 -20.57
N LEU A 67 19.46 12.52 -19.80
CA LEU A 67 19.30 11.16 -19.28
C LEU A 67 19.15 10.14 -20.40
N THR A 68 18.28 10.39 -21.39
CA THR A 68 18.14 9.46 -22.52
C THR A 68 19.43 9.36 -23.35
N GLY A 69 20.20 10.44 -23.47
CA GLY A 69 21.53 10.42 -24.07
C GLY A 69 22.50 9.51 -23.32
N ILE A 70 22.53 9.59 -21.98
CA ILE A 70 23.34 8.71 -21.13
C ILE A 70 22.93 7.24 -21.27
N LEU A 71 21.62 6.96 -21.31
CA LEU A 71 21.12 5.59 -21.51
C LEU A 71 21.61 5.02 -22.86
N ARG A 72 21.50 5.80 -23.95
CA ARG A 72 21.99 5.39 -25.27
C ARG A 72 23.51 5.21 -25.30
N GLU A 73 24.26 6.09 -24.63
CA GLU A 73 25.72 5.96 -24.52
C GLU A 73 26.12 4.67 -23.78
N ILE A 74 25.45 4.34 -22.68
CA ILE A 74 25.72 3.09 -21.93
C ILE A 74 25.41 1.87 -22.81
N VAL A 75 24.32 1.91 -23.58
CA VAL A 75 23.99 0.85 -24.54
C VAL A 75 25.05 0.71 -25.62
N ASP A 76 25.46 1.80 -26.26
CA ASP A 76 26.47 1.76 -27.33
C ASP A 76 27.81 1.20 -26.84
N ARG A 77 28.25 1.60 -25.64
CA ARG A 77 29.56 1.21 -25.10
C ARG A 77 29.61 -0.19 -24.52
N TYR A 78 28.52 -0.64 -23.88
CA TYR A 78 28.53 -1.84 -23.03
C TYR A 78 27.44 -2.85 -23.37
N ALA A 79 26.43 -2.43 -24.15
CA ALA A 79 25.31 -3.23 -24.60
C ALA A 79 24.58 -3.99 -23.49
N PRO A 80 24.33 -3.45 -22.27
CA PRO A 80 23.74 -4.23 -21.17
C PRO A 80 22.36 -4.80 -21.54
N ASP A 81 21.95 -5.87 -20.86
CA ASP A 81 20.67 -6.53 -21.11
C ASP A 81 19.47 -5.69 -20.65
N GLY A 82 19.72 -4.64 -19.88
CA GLY A 82 18.71 -3.67 -19.47
C GLY A 82 19.24 -2.73 -18.40
N PHE A 83 18.33 -1.99 -17.79
CA PHE A 83 18.62 -0.99 -16.77
C PHE A 83 17.75 -1.20 -15.54
N THR A 84 18.32 -0.85 -14.38
CA THR A 84 17.56 -0.68 -13.13
C THR A 84 17.76 0.72 -12.61
N ASP A 85 16.71 1.40 -12.11
CA ASP A 85 16.85 2.78 -11.64
C ASP A 85 16.18 3.00 -10.28
N ASN A 86 16.94 3.42 -9.27
CA ASN A 86 16.41 3.62 -7.91
C ASN A 86 15.72 4.98 -7.69
N SER A 87 16.02 5.99 -8.51
CA SER A 87 15.68 7.39 -8.20
C SER A 87 14.96 8.11 -9.33
N TRP A 88 14.29 7.37 -10.20
CA TRP A 88 13.69 7.90 -11.43
C TRP A 88 12.48 8.84 -11.26
N SER A 89 11.79 8.80 -10.12
CA SER A 89 10.46 9.44 -9.98
C SER A 89 10.49 10.91 -9.52
N GLY A 90 11.69 11.51 -9.40
CA GLY A 90 11.85 12.91 -9.02
C GLY A 90 11.44 13.23 -7.57
N LEU A 91 10.89 14.44 -7.37
CA LEU A 91 10.38 14.92 -6.08
C LEU A 91 9.17 14.10 -5.59
N ASP A 92 8.98 14.06 -4.27
CA ASP A 92 7.79 13.49 -3.62
C ASP A 92 6.59 14.43 -3.66
N ARG A 93 5.44 13.86 -3.28
CA ARG A 93 4.13 14.50 -3.19
C ARG A 93 4.09 15.75 -2.32
N ALA A 94 4.96 15.84 -1.32
CA ALA A 94 5.02 17.01 -0.43
C ALA A 94 5.75 18.21 -1.06
N SER A 95 6.35 18.04 -2.24
CA SER A 95 7.26 19.02 -2.83
C SER A 95 6.74 19.52 -4.18
N ILE A 96 6.28 20.77 -4.23
CA ILE A 96 5.86 21.43 -5.47
C ILE A 96 7.09 22.09 -6.13
N CYS A 97 7.35 21.77 -7.39
CA CYS A 97 8.43 22.39 -8.16
C CYS A 97 7.95 23.66 -8.87
N PHE A 98 8.55 24.80 -8.54
CA PHE A 98 8.22 26.14 -9.04
C PHE A 98 9.13 26.63 -10.18
N CYS A 99 9.88 25.73 -10.83
CA CYS A 99 10.71 26.09 -11.98
C CYS A 99 9.87 26.44 -13.23
N ASP A 100 10.46 27.16 -14.18
CA ASP A 100 9.77 27.65 -15.38
C ASP A 100 9.25 26.51 -16.28
N ASN A 101 9.93 25.36 -16.29
CA ASN A 101 9.48 24.19 -17.03
C ASN A 101 8.17 23.64 -16.46
N CYS A 102 8.04 23.54 -15.12
CA CYS A 102 6.81 23.12 -14.49
C CYS A 102 5.68 24.13 -14.68
N ARG A 103 5.95 25.44 -14.57
CA ARG A 103 4.95 26.49 -14.79
C ARG A 103 4.37 26.42 -16.20
N ARG A 104 5.24 26.47 -17.21
CA ARG A 104 4.85 26.38 -18.63
C ARG A 104 4.10 25.10 -18.95
N ALA A 105 4.59 23.96 -18.47
CA ALA A 105 3.99 22.67 -18.78
C ALA A 105 2.62 22.49 -18.12
N PHE A 106 2.43 22.99 -16.89
CA PHE A 106 1.14 22.92 -16.21
C PHE A 106 0.11 23.89 -16.81
N GLU A 107 0.52 25.12 -17.10
CA GLU A 107 -0.32 26.11 -17.79
C GLU A 107 -0.74 25.61 -19.18
N ALA A 108 0.19 25.05 -19.95
CA ALA A 108 -0.13 24.50 -21.27
C ALA A 108 -1.09 23.29 -21.21
N ALA A 109 -0.98 22.46 -20.18
CA ALA A 109 -1.82 21.26 -20.04
C ALA A 109 -3.22 21.56 -19.49
N HIS A 110 -3.36 22.54 -18.58
CA HIS A 110 -4.59 22.74 -17.82
C HIS A 110 -5.09 24.18 -17.77
N GLY A 111 -4.33 25.17 -18.25
CA GLY A 111 -4.72 26.58 -18.28
C GLY A 111 -4.67 27.28 -16.91
N TYR A 112 -3.98 26.69 -15.93
CA TYR A 112 -3.86 27.23 -14.57
C TYR A 112 -2.41 27.49 -14.19
N ASP A 113 -2.20 28.42 -13.25
CA ASP A 113 -0.97 28.52 -12.50
C ASP A 113 -0.76 27.31 -11.59
N LEU A 114 0.50 27.00 -11.27
CA LEU A 114 0.84 25.95 -10.30
C LEU A 114 0.21 26.24 -8.94
N PRO A 115 -0.23 25.20 -8.20
CA PRO A 115 -0.63 25.38 -6.80
C PRO A 115 0.54 25.92 -5.97
N THR A 116 0.26 26.80 -5.02
CA THR A 116 1.30 27.44 -4.19
C THR A 116 1.62 26.65 -2.92
N HIS A 117 0.72 25.76 -2.51
CA HIS A 117 0.86 24.89 -1.35
C HIS A 117 -0.02 23.65 -1.54
N ALA A 118 0.16 22.64 -0.69
CA ALA A 118 -0.71 21.47 -0.67
C ALA A 118 -2.08 21.85 -0.12
N ASP A 119 -3.12 21.63 -0.92
CA ASP A 119 -4.51 21.87 -0.54
C ASP A 119 -5.40 20.80 -1.22
N TRP A 120 -5.77 19.78 -0.47
CA TRP A 120 -6.60 18.68 -0.97
C TRP A 120 -8.04 19.09 -1.29
N ASP A 121 -8.50 20.27 -0.88
CA ASP A 121 -9.83 20.77 -1.22
C ASP A 121 -9.78 21.68 -2.46
N SER A 122 -8.59 22.04 -2.94
CA SER A 122 -8.39 22.76 -4.20
C SER A 122 -8.48 21.83 -5.42
N PRO A 123 -9.39 22.10 -6.37
CA PRO A 123 -9.44 21.37 -7.65
C PRO A 123 -8.12 21.47 -8.44
N ILE A 124 -7.43 22.61 -8.37
CA ILE A 124 -6.16 22.83 -9.06
C ILE A 124 -5.08 21.90 -8.50
N TYR A 125 -5.02 21.73 -7.18
CA TYR A 125 -4.07 20.82 -6.55
C TYR A 125 -4.37 19.35 -6.90
N ARG A 126 -5.64 18.94 -6.93
CA ARG A 126 -6.04 17.58 -7.34
C ARG A 126 -5.70 17.29 -8.81
N VAL A 127 -5.82 18.28 -9.69
CA VAL A 127 -5.36 18.17 -11.09
C VAL A 127 -3.84 18.11 -11.17
N TRP A 128 -3.13 18.94 -10.39
CA TRP A 128 -1.66 18.87 -10.28
C TRP A 128 -1.18 17.50 -9.78
N MET A 129 -1.87 16.89 -8.83
CA MET A 129 -1.61 15.52 -8.38
C MET A 129 -1.67 14.52 -9.55
N ARG A 130 -2.74 14.54 -10.34
CA ARG A 130 -2.91 13.63 -11.49
C ARG A 130 -1.88 13.91 -12.59
N TRP A 131 -1.62 15.19 -12.89
CA TRP A 131 -0.59 15.61 -13.84
C TRP A 131 0.80 15.08 -13.48
N ASN A 132 1.13 15.04 -12.19
CA ASN A 132 2.38 14.48 -11.72
C ASN A 132 2.46 12.96 -11.93
N TYR A 133 1.38 12.21 -11.70
CA TYR A 133 1.31 10.78 -12.02
C TYR A 133 1.49 10.52 -13.52
N ASP A 134 0.74 11.23 -14.35
CA ASP A 134 0.80 11.09 -15.80
C ASP A 134 2.23 11.39 -16.32
N ARG A 135 2.92 12.38 -15.73
CA ARG A 135 4.32 12.64 -16.07
C ARG A 135 5.27 11.49 -15.69
N ARG A 136 5.09 10.83 -14.54
CA ARG A 136 5.97 9.70 -14.16
C ARG A 136 5.77 8.51 -15.11
N LEU A 137 4.54 8.26 -15.55
CA LEU A 137 4.27 7.27 -16.60
C LEU A 137 4.92 7.67 -17.92
N ALA A 138 4.86 8.95 -18.31
CA ALA A 138 5.54 9.43 -19.52
C ALA A 138 7.07 9.29 -19.43
N VAL A 139 7.69 9.50 -18.25
CA VAL A 139 9.12 9.25 -18.01
C VAL A 139 9.44 7.76 -18.12
N TRP A 140 8.59 6.89 -17.57
CA TRP A 140 8.73 5.44 -17.70
C TRP A 140 8.74 5.00 -19.18
N ASP A 141 7.78 5.50 -19.96
CA ASP A 141 7.66 5.18 -21.38
C ASP A 141 8.82 5.77 -22.19
N LEU A 142 9.28 6.98 -21.85
CA LEU A 142 10.42 7.62 -22.49
C LEU A 142 11.72 6.82 -22.30
N ASN A 143 12.00 6.39 -21.07
CA ASN A 143 13.21 5.63 -20.78
C ASN A 143 13.18 4.25 -21.44
N ASN A 144 12.02 3.58 -21.46
CA ASN A 144 11.85 2.32 -22.20
C ASN A 144 12.06 2.51 -23.71
N ARG A 145 11.48 3.55 -24.32
CA ARG A 145 11.75 3.86 -25.74
C ARG A 145 13.23 4.09 -26.00
N ALA A 146 13.89 4.94 -25.20
CA ALA A 146 15.30 5.27 -25.40
C ALA A 146 16.23 4.04 -25.29
N THR A 147 15.95 3.15 -24.34
CA THR A 147 16.74 1.92 -24.14
C THR A 147 16.46 0.87 -25.22
N GLN A 148 15.20 0.69 -25.62
CA GLN A 148 14.83 -0.26 -26.68
C GLN A 148 15.26 0.19 -28.09
N GLU A 149 15.21 1.50 -28.38
CA GLU A 149 15.72 2.05 -29.64
C GLU A 149 17.22 1.80 -29.82
N ALA A 150 17.99 1.92 -28.74
CA ALA A 150 19.45 1.73 -28.78
C ALA A 150 19.86 0.27 -28.64
N GLY A 151 19.20 -0.50 -27.77
CA GLY A 151 19.63 -1.84 -27.35
C GLY A 151 18.75 -2.98 -27.87
N GLY A 152 17.70 -2.66 -28.63
CA GLY A 152 16.71 -3.62 -29.10
C GLY A 152 15.59 -3.91 -28.08
N PRO A 153 14.56 -4.67 -28.49
CA PRO A 153 13.34 -4.87 -27.69
C PRO A 153 13.56 -5.56 -26.34
N HIS A 154 14.69 -6.25 -26.16
CA HIS A 154 15.06 -6.90 -24.91
C HIS A 154 15.77 -5.99 -23.91
N CYS A 155 16.28 -4.82 -24.33
CA CYS A 155 16.96 -3.87 -23.45
C CYS A 155 15.92 -3.03 -22.70
N LEU A 156 15.44 -3.56 -21.58
CA LEU A 156 14.37 -2.93 -20.80
C LEU A 156 14.91 -1.88 -19.84
N TRP A 157 14.12 -0.82 -19.61
CA TRP A 157 14.35 0.09 -18.49
C TRP A 157 13.38 -0.24 -17.35
N LEU A 158 13.93 -0.61 -16.19
CA LEU A 158 13.17 -1.10 -15.04
C LEU A 158 13.34 -0.17 -13.83
N GLY A 159 12.40 0.75 -13.65
CA GLY A 159 12.35 1.58 -12.45
C GLY A 159 12.08 0.74 -11.21
N MET A 160 12.84 0.96 -10.14
CA MET A 160 12.63 0.31 -8.85
C MET A 160 11.35 0.82 -8.18
N ASN A 161 10.52 -0.10 -7.73
CA ASN A 161 9.24 0.18 -7.09
C ASN A 161 9.18 -0.44 -5.70
N SER A 162 8.41 0.19 -4.81
CA SER A 162 8.06 -0.45 -3.54
C SER A 162 6.78 -1.24 -3.71
N GLY A 163 6.66 -2.35 -2.97
CA GLY A 163 5.40 -3.07 -2.81
C GLY A 163 4.37 -2.37 -1.92
N ASN A 164 4.75 -1.27 -1.26
CA ASN A 164 3.86 -0.52 -0.38
C ASN A 164 3.15 0.60 -1.17
N ILE A 165 1.82 0.51 -1.26
CA ILE A 165 0.98 1.45 -2.02
C ILE A 165 1.10 2.88 -1.51
N HIS A 166 1.15 3.09 -0.19
CA HIS A 166 1.32 4.42 0.37
C HIS A 166 2.65 5.06 -0.04
N HIS A 167 3.75 4.30 0.01
CA HIS A 167 5.05 4.78 -0.44
C HIS A 167 5.08 5.07 -1.94
N GLN A 168 4.40 4.26 -2.76
CA GLN A 168 4.25 4.52 -4.20
C GLN A 168 3.47 5.82 -4.45
N ALA A 169 2.39 6.05 -3.71
CA ALA A 169 1.58 7.27 -3.80
C ALA A 169 2.39 8.53 -3.43
N LEU A 170 3.17 8.48 -2.34
CA LEU A 170 4.05 9.58 -1.92
C LEU A 170 5.12 9.93 -2.97
N ARG A 171 5.40 9.06 -3.94
CA ARG A 171 6.40 9.24 -4.99
C ARG A 171 5.80 9.45 -6.38
N PHE A 172 4.48 9.65 -6.49
CA PHE A 172 3.76 9.75 -7.76
C PHE A 172 3.97 8.56 -8.69
N ARG A 173 4.07 7.35 -8.11
CA ARG A 173 4.21 6.12 -8.88
C ARG A 173 2.85 5.46 -8.93
N ASP A 174 2.16 5.57 -10.05
CA ASP A 174 0.90 4.87 -10.28
C ASP A 174 1.20 3.37 -10.37
N HIS A 175 1.02 2.67 -9.26
CA HIS A 175 1.52 1.30 -9.13
C HIS A 175 0.79 0.34 -10.07
N LYS A 176 -0.53 0.50 -10.22
CA LYS A 176 -1.34 -0.26 -11.17
C LYS A 176 -0.82 -0.06 -12.59
N ALA A 177 -0.74 1.21 -13.02
CA ALA A 177 -0.33 1.55 -14.38
C ALA A 177 1.10 1.07 -14.69
N ILE A 178 2.03 1.16 -13.73
CA ILE A 178 3.40 0.65 -13.90
C ILE A 178 3.40 -0.88 -14.05
N CYS A 179 2.66 -1.60 -13.20
CA CYS A 179 2.59 -3.05 -13.27
C CYS A 179 2.01 -3.53 -14.62
N GLU A 180 0.98 -2.87 -15.13
CA GLU A 180 0.37 -3.21 -16.43
C GLU A 180 1.29 -2.91 -17.64
N ARG A 181 2.32 -2.08 -17.45
CA ARG A 181 3.30 -1.73 -18.50
C ARG A 181 4.56 -2.59 -18.45
N ALA A 182 4.94 -3.06 -17.27
CA ALA A 182 6.24 -3.67 -17.04
C ALA A 182 6.18 -5.20 -17.28
N PRO A 183 7.08 -5.78 -18.09
CA PRO A 183 7.19 -7.23 -18.21
C PRO A 183 7.92 -7.86 -17.00
N ILE A 184 8.67 -7.05 -16.25
CA ILE A 184 9.40 -7.42 -15.04
C ILE A 184 9.22 -6.28 -14.03
N LEU A 185 8.84 -6.60 -12.80
CA LEU A 185 8.75 -5.60 -11.73
C LEU A 185 9.89 -5.78 -10.73
N MET A 186 10.77 -4.77 -10.67
CA MET A 186 11.85 -4.75 -9.71
C MET A 186 11.39 -4.13 -8.39
N LEU A 187 11.45 -4.92 -7.31
CA LEU A 187 10.98 -4.51 -5.99
C LEU A 187 12.13 -4.05 -5.08
N ASP A 188 11.92 -2.92 -4.41
CA ASP A 188 12.81 -2.35 -3.39
C ASP A 188 12.12 -2.34 -2.01
N HIS A 189 11.76 -3.54 -1.53
CA HIS A 189 11.08 -3.75 -0.24
C HIS A 189 12.00 -4.58 0.69
N GLN A 190 13.01 -3.95 1.27
CA GLN A 190 14.19 -4.68 1.77
C GLN A 190 14.11 -5.21 3.22
N ARG A 191 12.98 -5.08 3.90
CA ARG A 191 12.83 -5.45 5.34
C ARG A 191 11.38 -5.58 5.76
N ARG A 192 11.16 -6.28 6.88
CA ARG A 192 9.88 -6.22 7.59
C ARG A 192 9.64 -4.84 8.22
N GLY A 193 8.41 -4.37 8.13
CA GLY A 193 7.90 -3.24 8.90
C GLY A 193 7.23 -3.72 10.19
N GLU A 194 6.35 -2.87 10.73
CA GLU A 194 5.53 -3.20 11.90
C GLU A 194 4.56 -4.36 11.62
N GLN A 195 4.19 -4.56 10.35
CA GLN A 195 3.25 -5.60 9.92
C GLN A 195 3.86 -7.00 9.85
N GLY A 196 5.15 -7.15 10.10
CA GLY A 196 5.83 -8.45 10.09
C GLY A 196 6.21 -8.96 8.70
N PHE A 197 6.58 -10.23 8.61
CA PHE A 197 7.11 -10.84 7.38
C PHE A 197 6.05 -11.07 6.31
N GLN A 198 4.81 -11.30 6.73
CA GLN A 198 3.65 -11.54 5.87
C GLN A 198 3.40 -10.41 4.86
N GLN A 199 3.85 -9.19 5.17
CA GLN A 199 3.74 -8.06 4.24
C GLN A 199 4.47 -8.32 2.91
N ASN A 200 5.52 -9.13 2.92
CA ASN A 200 6.25 -9.46 1.69
C ASN A 200 5.45 -10.42 0.82
N GLY A 201 4.86 -11.44 1.44
CA GLY A 201 3.94 -12.35 0.76
C GLY A 201 2.73 -11.61 0.20
N ASP A 202 2.20 -10.62 0.92
CA ASP A 202 1.13 -9.74 0.45
C ASP A 202 1.55 -8.90 -0.76
N THR A 203 2.74 -8.30 -0.71
CA THR A 203 3.32 -7.54 -1.83
C THR A 203 3.36 -8.37 -3.10
N GLY A 204 3.84 -9.62 -3.01
CA GLY A 204 3.90 -10.53 -4.16
C GLY A 204 2.53 -10.80 -4.78
N LYS A 205 1.53 -11.15 -3.95
CA LYS A 205 0.16 -11.34 -4.40
C LYS A 205 -0.40 -10.08 -5.05
N LEU A 206 -0.21 -8.91 -4.42
CA LEU A 206 -0.71 -7.64 -4.93
C LEU A 206 -0.19 -7.34 -6.33
N CYS A 207 1.12 -7.51 -6.54
CA CYS A 207 1.75 -7.24 -7.82
C CYS A 207 1.35 -8.29 -8.88
N HIS A 208 1.29 -9.58 -8.52
CA HIS A 208 0.84 -10.63 -9.44
C HIS A 208 -0.62 -10.48 -9.85
N GLU A 209 -1.46 -9.97 -8.96
CA GLU A 209 -2.84 -9.64 -9.30
C GLU A 209 -2.93 -8.50 -10.32
N LEU A 210 -1.90 -7.67 -10.48
CA LEU A 210 -1.84 -6.66 -11.54
C LEU A 210 -1.20 -7.19 -12.82
N MET A 211 -0.08 -7.93 -12.70
CA MET A 211 0.79 -8.31 -13.81
C MET A 211 0.49 -9.68 -14.42
N GLY A 212 -0.20 -10.55 -13.69
CA GLY A 212 -0.24 -11.98 -13.98
C GLY A 212 0.71 -12.79 -13.09
N TRP A 213 0.36 -14.05 -12.84
CA TRP A 213 1.09 -14.97 -11.94
C TRP A 213 2.34 -15.60 -12.59
N ASP A 214 2.55 -15.38 -13.87
CA ASP A 214 3.74 -15.73 -14.66
C ASP A 214 4.78 -14.60 -14.72
N ALA A 215 4.46 -13.41 -14.22
CA ALA A 215 5.34 -12.26 -14.25
C ALA A 215 6.61 -12.45 -13.41
N LEU A 216 7.74 -11.93 -13.89
CA LEU A 216 8.99 -11.91 -13.13
C LEU A 216 8.99 -10.75 -12.14
N MET A 217 9.31 -11.06 -10.88
CA MET A 217 9.28 -10.07 -9.80
C MET A 217 10.48 -10.20 -8.86
N PRO A 218 11.68 -9.79 -9.30
CA PRO A 218 12.86 -9.82 -8.46
C PRO A 218 12.80 -8.73 -7.38
N GLU A 219 13.04 -9.10 -6.12
CA GLU A 219 13.12 -8.15 -5.01
C GLU A 219 14.53 -8.02 -4.45
N SER A 220 14.96 -6.78 -4.22
CA SER A 220 16.22 -6.43 -3.55
C SER A 220 16.18 -6.84 -2.06
N MET A 221 16.45 -8.11 -1.77
CA MET A 221 16.42 -8.65 -0.42
C MET A 221 17.77 -8.44 0.28
N SER A 222 17.86 -7.34 1.04
CA SER A 222 19.10 -6.95 1.71
C SER A 222 19.62 -8.01 2.70
N GLN A 223 20.92 -8.28 2.63
CA GLN A 223 21.62 -9.17 3.56
C GLN A 223 22.30 -8.39 4.72
N TYR A 224 22.21 -7.06 4.68
CA TYR A 224 22.67 -6.13 5.71
C TYR A 224 21.50 -5.56 6.51
N GLN A 225 21.79 -4.96 7.67
CA GLN A 225 20.79 -4.34 8.54
C GLN A 225 20.20 -3.08 7.89
N SER A 226 19.13 -3.25 7.13
CA SER A 226 18.31 -2.19 6.52
C SER A 226 17.27 -1.60 7.49
N GLY A 227 17.25 -2.08 8.74
CA GLY A 227 16.32 -1.69 9.82
C GLY A 227 16.43 -0.23 10.30
N THR A 228 15.75 0.07 11.41
CA THR A 228 15.84 1.35 12.11
C THR A 228 16.49 1.11 13.49
N PRO A 229 17.68 1.66 13.77
CA PRO A 229 18.56 2.39 12.85
C PRO A 229 19.15 1.48 11.76
N THR A 230 19.56 2.09 10.65
CA THR A 230 20.15 1.37 9.50
C THR A 230 21.66 1.23 9.67
N PHE A 231 22.18 0.01 9.51
CA PHE A 231 23.62 -0.29 9.52
C PHE A 231 24.00 -1.09 8.27
N ARG A 232 24.36 -0.38 7.18
CA ARG A 232 24.58 -0.97 5.85
C ARG A 232 25.80 -1.89 5.73
N LEU A 233 26.71 -1.85 6.71
CA LEU A 233 27.93 -2.68 6.74
C LEU A 233 27.83 -3.83 7.75
N SER A 234 26.73 -3.93 8.49
CA SER A 234 26.49 -5.01 9.46
C SER A 234 25.51 -6.01 8.88
N ALA A 235 25.77 -7.30 9.10
CA ALA A 235 24.90 -8.36 8.65
C ALA A 235 23.51 -8.25 9.32
N LYS A 236 22.46 -8.46 8.52
CA LYS A 236 21.12 -8.72 9.06
C LYS A 236 21.16 -10.07 9.79
N PRO A 237 20.45 -10.24 10.93
CA PRO A 237 20.31 -11.56 11.54
C PRO A 237 19.85 -12.60 10.53
N GLU A 238 20.48 -13.77 10.50
CA GLU A 238 20.24 -14.81 9.49
C GLU A 238 18.76 -15.19 9.40
N VAL A 239 18.11 -15.39 10.55
CA VAL A 239 16.69 -15.76 10.63
C VAL A 239 15.80 -14.67 10.02
N GLU A 240 16.10 -13.40 10.26
CA GLU A 240 15.36 -12.27 9.71
C GLU A 240 15.52 -12.19 8.19
N ALA A 241 16.76 -12.27 7.69
CA ALA A 241 17.03 -12.27 6.25
C ALA A 241 16.37 -13.47 5.54
N ARG A 242 16.54 -14.67 6.09
CA ARG A 242 15.96 -15.90 5.54
C ARG A 242 14.45 -15.86 5.52
N LEU A 243 13.81 -15.49 6.63
CA LEU A 243 12.34 -15.46 6.72
C LEU A 243 11.74 -14.40 5.79
N TRP A 244 12.41 -13.26 5.61
CA TRP A 244 12.02 -12.26 4.62
C TRP A 244 12.03 -12.82 3.18
N MET A 245 13.09 -13.53 2.80
CA MET A 245 13.19 -14.18 1.48
C MET A 245 12.10 -15.25 1.29
N LEU A 246 11.88 -16.09 2.30
CA LEU A 246 10.86 -17.14 2.24
C LEU A 246 9.44 -16.57 2.20
N ALA A 247 9.16 -15.48 2.90
CA ALA A 247 7.86 -14.82 2.84
C ALA A 247 7.58 -14.22 1.45
N GLY A 248 8.58 -13.61 0.81
CA GLY A 248 8.47 -13.14 -0.57
C GLY A 248 8.23 -14.30 -1.54
N LEU A 249 9.04 -15.35 -1.45
CA LEU A 249 8.86 -16.59 -2.23
C LEU A 249 7.46 -17.18 -2.07
N ALA A 250 6.90 -17.19 -0.86
CA ALA A 250 5.54 -17.67 -0.63
C ALA A 250 4.48 -16.85 -1.40
N GLY A 251 4.72 -15.55 -1.60
CA GLY A 251 3.89 -14.64 -2.39
C GLY A 251 4.19 -14.59 -3.90
N GLY A 252 5.15 -15.38 -4.40
CA GLY A 252 5.54 -15.41 -5.82
C GLY A 252 6.74 -14.52 -6.18
N ILE A 253 7.31 -13.80 -5.21
CA ILE A 253 8.47 -12.94 -5.44
C ILE A 253 9.71 -13.79 -5.72
N HIS A 254 10.47 -13.39 -6.74
CA HIS A 254 11.72 -14.03 -7.11
C HIS A 254 12.85 -13.50 -6.22
N PRO A 255 13.65 -14.38 -5.60
CA PRO A 255 14.66 -13.97 -4.64
C PRO A 255 15.84 -13.31 -5.36
N TRP A 256 16.14 -12.06 -4.99
CA TRP A 256 17.39 -11.37 -5.37
C TRP A 256 18.12 -10.95 -4.08
N TRP A 257 19.28 -11.55 -3.80
CA TRP A 257 20.08 -11.13 -2.65
C TRP A 257 20.80 -9.82 -2.93
N HIS A 258 20.87 -8.92 -1.94
CA HIS A 258 21.48 -7.60 -2.11
C HIS A 258 22.54 -7.29 -1.04
N PHE A 259 23.71 -6.85 -1.51
CA PHE A 259 24.85 -6.38 -0.72
C PHE A 259 25.19 -4.93 -1.12
N ILE A 260 25.67 -4.14 -0.16
CA ILE A 260 26.14 -2.77 -0.39
C ILE A 260 27.62 -2.69 -0.02
N SER A 261 28.40 -2.06 -0.92
CA SER A 261 29.87 -1.98 -0.91
C SER A 261 30.53 -3.11 -1.72
N ALA A 262 31.69 -2.81 -2.29
CA ALA A 262 32.55 -3.81 -2.91
C ALA A 262 33.31 -4.66 -1.88
N TYR A 263 33.42 -4.16 -0.64
CA TYR A 263 34.12 -4.81 0.45
C TYR A 263 33.28 -4.80 1.73
N HIS A 264 33.25 -5.94 2.42
CA HIS A 264 32.46 -6.14 3.62
C HIS A 264 33.30 -6.75 4.74
N GLU A 265 33.33 -6.13 5.91
CA GLU A 265 34.02 -6.70 7.08
C GLU A 265 33.16 -7.73 7.80
N ASP A 266 31.86 -7.47 7.93
CA ASP A 266 30.93 -8.44 8.51
C ASP A 266 30.58 -9.53 7.49
N ARG A 267 31.35 -10.62 7.50
CA ARG A 267 31.19 -11.75 6.56
C ARG A 267 30.00 -12.65 6.89
N ARG A 268 29.29 -12.45 8.01
CA ARG A 268 28.13 -13.28 8.38
C ARG A 268 27.01 -13.19 7.34
N GLN A 269 26.87 -12.05 6.66
CA GLN A 269 25.87 -11.81 5.63
C GLN A 269 25.92 -12.78 4.42
N TYR A 270 27.06 -13.46 4.20
CA TYR A 270 27.19 -14.44 3.12
C TYR A 270 26.62 -15.83 3.46
N ARG A 271 26.30 -16.11 4.73
CA ARG A 271 25.83 -17.42 5.17
C ARG A 271 24.36 -17.67 4.82
N THR A 272 23.56 -16.62 4.65
CA THR A 272 22.11 -16.73 4.46
C THR A 272 21.71 -17.06 3.03
N ALA A 273 22.28 -16.33 2.05
CA ALA A 273 21.75 -16.31 0.69
C ALA A 273 21.98 -17.64 -0.05
N VAL A 274 23.16 -18.24 0.08
CA VAL A 274 23.53 -19.47 -0.66
C VAL A 274 22.63 -20.65 -0.28
N PRO A 275 22.42 -21.02 1.00
CA PRO A 275 21.54 -22.12 1.37
C PRO A 275 20.09 -21.90 0.92
N VAL A 276 19.57 -20.67 1.01
CA VAL A 276 18.21 -20.36 0.55
C VAL A 276 18.08 -20.60 -0.94
N MET A 277 19.06 -20.19 -1.73
CA MET A 277 18.98 -20.25 -3.19
C MET A 277 19.26 -21.64 -3.73
N GLN A 278 20.11 -22.42 -3.07
CA GLN A 278 20.23 -23.86 -3.33
C GLN A 278 18.92 -24.59 -3.03
N TRP A 279 18.24 -24.24 -1.93
CA TRP A 279 16.92 -24.80 -1.61
C TRP A 279 15.88 -24.40 -2.67
N VAL A 280 15.83 -23.13 -3.11
CA VAL A 280 14.94 -22.70 -4.19
C VAL A 280 15.20 -23.49 -5.47
N ALA A 281 16.46 -23.64 -5.88
CA ALA A 281 16.83 -24.38 -7.08
C ALA A 281 16.41 -25.86 -7.01
N ALA A 282 16.59 -26.50 -5.84
CA ALA A 282 16.20 -27.88 -5.61
C ALA A 282 14.67 -28.10 -5.56
N ASN A 283 13.88 -27.04 -5.31
CA ASN A 283 12.43 -27.12 -5.12
C ASN A 283 11.65 -26.30 -6.17
N GLN A 284 12.30 -25.85 -7.25
CA GLN A 284 11.72 -24.91 -8.22
C GLN A 284 10.39 -25.39 -8.81
N GLU A 285 10.21 -26.70 -8.98
CA GLU A 285 8.97 -27.31 -9.50
C GLU A 285 7.74 -26.99 -8.64
N TYR A 286 7.93 -26.75 -7.34
CA TYR A 286 6.87 -26.39 -6.40
C TYR A 286 6.77 -24.89 -6.14
N LEU A 287 7.76 -24.10 -6.56
CA LEU A 287 7.87 -22.68 -6.22
C LEU A 287 7.49 -21.75 -7.38
N LEU A 288 7.64 -22.21 -8.61
CA LEU A 288 7.34 -21.47 -9.84
C LEU A 288 6.00 -21.90 -10.45
N ASN A 289 5.44 -21.07 -11.33
CA ASN A 289 4.21 -21.37 -12.09
C ASN A 289 2.99 -21.75 -11.22
N ARG A 290 2.85 -21.10 -10.06
CA ARG A 290 1.74 -21.35 -9.13
C ARG A 290 0.57 -20.42 -9.42
N GLN A 291 -0.63 -20.93 -9.17
CA GLN A 291 -1.86 -20.14 -9.14
C GLN A 291 -2.41 -20.13 -7.72
N PRO A 292 -2.95 -18.99 -7.24
CA PRO A 292 -3.49 -18.89 -5.90
C PRO A 292 -4.84 -19.60 -5.81
N VAL A 293 -5.09 -20.23 -4.66
CA VAL A 293 -6.41 -20.75 -4.30
C VAL A 293 -6.91 -19.92 -3.13
N ALA A 294 -7.76 -18.95 -3.42
CA ALA A 294 -8.35 -18.05 -2.42
C ALA A 294 -9.78 -17.68 -2.81
N SER A 295 -10.66 -17.62 -1.81
CA SER A 295 -12.07 -17.26 -1.97
C SER A 295 -12.40 -15.86 -1.45
N VAL A 296 -11.41 -15.13 -0.89
CA VAL A 296 -11.59 -13.79 -0.33
C VAL A 296 -10.74 -12.79 -1.09
N GLY A 297 -11.36 -11.70 -1.56
CA GLY A 297 -10.66 -10.54 -2.12
C GLY A 297 -10.57 -9.42 -1.09
N VAL A 298 -9.39 -8.83 -0.91
CA VAL A 298 -9.20 -7.63 -0.09
C VAL A 298 -8.98 -6.45 -1.03
N VAL A 299 -9.96 -5.56 -1.13
CA VAL A 299 -9.96 -4.52 -2.14
C VAL A 299 -9.10 -3.34 -1.73
N TRP A 300 -8.32 -2.81 -2.67
CA TRP A 300 -7.48 -1.63 -2.48
C TRP A 300 -7.52 -0.71 -3.70
N SER A 301 -7.21 0.57 -3.50
CA SER A 301 -6.95 1.52 -4.59
C SER A 301 -5.95 2.57 -4.12
N GLN A 302 -5.17 3.09 -5.05
CA GLN A 302 -4.19 4.14 -4.75
C GLN A 302 -4.91 5.49 -4.55
N GLU A 303 -6.02 5.71 -5.26
CA GLU A 303 -6.89 6.88 -5.12
C GLU A 303 -7.46 7.01 -3.71
N ASN A 304 -7.74 5.89 -3.02
CA ASN A 304 -8.15 5.93 -1.63
C ASN A 304 -7.04 6.47 -0.73
N VAL A 305 -5.79 6.12 -0.99
CA VAL A 305 -4.63 6.69 -0.26
C VAL A 305 -4.50 8.19 -0.53
N ASP A 306 -4.62 8.61 -1.80
CA ASP A 306 -4.41 10.01 -2.17
C ASP A 306 -5.56 10.91 -1.70
N TYR A 307 -6.80 10.62 -2.11
CA TYR A 307 -7.89 11.58 -2.00
C TYR A 307 -8.68 11.48 -0.69
N PHE A 308 -8.78 10.27 -0.11
CA PHE A 308 -9.35 10.09 1.23
C PHE A 308 -8.28 10.10 2.31
N GLY A 309 -7.22 9.30 2.15
CA GLY A 309 -6.11 9.21 3.10
C GLY A 309 -5.36 10.53 3.22
N ARG A 310 -5.15 11.24 2.10
CA ARG A 310 -4.40 12.51 2.05
C ARG A 310 -3.06 12.34 2.75
N ASP A 311 -2.74 13.20 3.70
CA ASP A 311 -1.49 13.14 4.47
C ASP A 311 -1.49 12.10 5.61
N GLN A 312 -2.63 11.43 5.84
CA GLN A 312 -2.81 10.36 6.83
C GLN A 312 -3.09 9.01 6.15
N GLY A 313 -2.50 8.79 4.98
CA GLY A 313 -2.73 7.57 4.18
C GLY A 313 -2.34 6.28 4.91
N GLU A 314 -1.28 6.31 5.72
CA GLU A 314 -0.87 5.14 6.50
C GLU A 314 -1.93 4.76 7.54
N GLU A 315 -2.38 5.73 8.35
CA GLU A 315 -3.35 5.48 9.42
C GLU A 315 -4.77 5.25 8.90
N ARG A 316 -5.22 6.03 7.91
CA ARG A 316 -6.61 5.98 7.43
C ARG A 316 -6.86 4.87 6.41
N VAL A 317 -5.85 4.45 5.65
CA VAL A 317 -6.04 3.52 4.53
C VAL A 317 -5.23 2.25 4.70
N MET A 318 -3.93 2.36 4.94
CA MET A 318 -3.08 1.17 5.02
C MET A 318 -3.31 0.37 6.30
N ALA A 319 -3.46 1.02 7.45
CA ALA A 319 -3.68 0.31 8.72
C ALA A 319 -4.97 -0.55 8.73
N PRO A 320 -6.13 -0.08 8.24
CA PRO A 320 -7.31 -0.94 8.05
C PRO A 320 -7.06 -2.14 7.13
N TYR A 321 -6.38 -1.92 5.99
CA TYR A 321 -6.02 -3.01 5.06
C TYR A 321 -5.15 -4.06 5.76
N TYR A 322 -4.12 -3.63 6.49
CA TYR A 322 -3.27 -4.54 7.25
C TYR A 322 -4.03 -5.23 8.38
N GLY A 323 -4.97 -4.56 9.04
CA GLY A 323 -5.83 -5.19 10.05
C GLY A 323 -6.61 -6.38 9.49
N VAL A 324 -7.23 -6.20 8.32
CA VAL A 324 -7.93 -7.27 7.59
C VAL A 324 -6.96 -8.39 7.18
N MET A 325 -5.82 -8.05 6.59
CA MET A 325 -4.78 -9.02 6.25
C MET A 325 -4.39 -9.87 7.47
N GLN A 326 -4.13 -9.24 8.61
CA GLN A 326 -3.70 -9.94 9.83
C GLN A 326 -4.81 -10.84 10.39
N ALA A 327 -6.08 -10.40 10.32
CA ALA A 327 -7.21 -11.21 10.74
C ALA A 327 -7.34 -12.48 9.87
N LEU A 328 -7.28 -12.33 8.55
CA LEU A 328 -7.36 -13.44 7.59
C LEU A 328 -6.21 -14.43 7.77
N ILE A 329 -4.98 -13.94 7.95
CA ILE A 329 -3.80 -14.79 8.20
C ILE A 329 -3.94 -15.58 9.50
N ARG A 330 -4.37 -14.95 10.60
CA ARG A 330 -4.57 -15.63 11.90
C ARG A 330 -5.67 -16.68 11.83
N ALA A 331 -6.75 -16.39 11.09
CA ALA A 331 -7.83 -17.33 10.81
C ALA A 331 -7.46 -18.40 9.76
N ARG A 332 -6.27 -18.30 9.14
CA ARG A 332 -5.81 -19.18 8.05
C ARG A 332 -6.74 -19.18 6.84
N ILE A 333 -7.34 -18.04 6.53
CA ILE A 333 -8.20 -17.84 5.37
C ILE A 333 -7.35 -17.29 4.21
N PRO A 334 -7.17 -18.04 3.11
CA PRO A 334 -6.45 -17.54 1.94
C PRO A 334 -7.21 -16.38 1.29
N TYR A 335 -6.48 -15.33 0.95
CA TYR A 335 -7.02 -14.12 0.34
C TYR A 335 -6.10 -13.59 -0.76
N LEU A 336 -6.68 -12.75 -1.62
CA LEU A 336 -5.96 -12.04 -2.69
C LEU A 336 -6.23 -10.53 -2.62
N PRO A 337 -5.20 -9.69 -2.72
CA PRO A 337 -5.40 -8.25 -2.91
C PRO A 337 -6.04 -7.98 -4.27
N VAL A 338 -7.13 -7.21 -4.31
CA VAL A 338 -7.86 -6.90 -5.55
C VAL A 338 -7.84 -5.40 -5.76
N HIS A 339 -7.28 -4.95 -6.89
CA HIS A 339 -7.40 -3.54 -7.26
C HIS A 339 -8.88 -3.20 -7.51
N ALA A 340 -9.37 -2.06 -7.04
CA ALA A 340 -10.78 -1.68 -7.14
C ALA A 340 -11.34 -1.71 -8.59
N ASP A 341 -10.53 -1.32 -9.57
CA ASP A 341 -10.91 -1.40 -11.00
C ASP A 341 -10.97 -2.84 -11.56
N HIS A 342 -10.47 -3.82 -10.82
CA HIS A 342 -10.36 -5.22 -11.24
C HIS A 342 -11.30 -6.16 -10.49
N ILE A 343 -12.27 -5.61 -9.75
CA ILE A 343 -13.29 -6.38 -9.03
C ILE A 343 -13.98 -7.38 -9.95
N GLU A 344 -14.46 -6.94 -11.12
CA GLU A 344 -15.16 -7.83 -12.06
C GLU A 344 -14.29 -8.95 -12.61
N ARG A 345 -13.02 -8.63 -12.90
CA ARG A 345 -12.03 -9.61 -13.37
C ARG A 345 -11.77 -10.70 -12.33
N ALA A 346 -11.83 -10.35 -11.04
CA ALA A 346 -11.62 -11.28 -9.93
C ALA A 346 -12.91 -11.95 -9.43
N ALA A 347 -14.09 -11.41 -9.75
CA ALA A 347 -15.38 -11.82 -9.17
C ALA A 347 -15.63 -13.33 -9.26
N GLY A 348 -15.41 -13.94 -10.44
CA GLY A 348 -15.73 -15.35 -10.68
C GLY A 348 -14.93 -16.38 -9.86
N ARG A 349 -13.91 -15.96 -9.11
CA ARG A 349 -13.11 -16.83 -8.23
C ARG A 349 -13.24 -16.49 -6.75
N LEU A 350 -14.03 -15.47 -6.38
CA LEU A 350 -14.16 -14.98 -5.03
C LEU A 350 -15.58 -15.21 -4.51
N ALA A 351 -15.69 -15.69 -3.28
CA ALA A 351 -16.95 -15.79 -2.55
C ALA A 351 -17.22 -14.52 -1.73
N VAL A 352 -16.17 -13.81 -1.28
CA VAL A 352 -16.29 -12.61 -0.43
C VAL A 352 -15.35 -11.51 -0.91
N LEU A 353 -15.84 -10.26 -0.90
CA LEU A 353 -15.02 -9.06 -0.99
C LEU A 353 -14.98 -8.35 0.36
N VAL A 354 -13.78 -7.91 0.75
CA VAL A 354 -13.55 -7.07 1.92
C VAL A 354 -13.13 -5.67 1.45
N LEU A 355 -13.83 -4.65 1.92
CA LEU A 355 -13.52 -3.22 1.71
C LEU A 355 -12.92 -2.66 3.01
N PRO A 356 -11.60 -2.72 3.20
CA PRO A 356 -10.93 -2.21 4.38
C PRO A 356 -10.85 -0.68 4.36
N ASN A 357 -11.87 -0.01 4.88
CA ASN A 357 -12.00 1.45 4.86
C ASN A 357 -11.73 2.05 3.46
N LEU A 358 -12.29 1.42 2.42
CA LEU A 358 -12.16 1.84 1.03
C LEU A 358 -13.14 2.98 0.75
N ALA A 359 -12.84 4.14 1.33
CA ALA A 359 -13.78 5.24 1.43
C ALA A 359 -13.96 6.00 0.11
N ALA A 360 -12.88 6.33 -0.60
CA ALA A 360 -12.95 6.95 -1.93
C ALA A 360 -13.12 5.89 -3.01
N MET A 361 -14.29 5.92 -3.66
CA MET A 361 -14.62 5.02 -4.77
C MET A 361 -15.28 5.78 -5.92
N SER A 362 -14.92 5.40 -7.15
CA SER A 362 -15.63 5.87 -8.34
C SER A 362 -17.02 5.21 -8.44
N ASP A 363 -17.92 5.83 -9.20
CA ASP A 363 -19.26 5.26 -9.42
C ASP A 363 -19.18 3.90 -10.13
N ALA A 364 -18.19 3.71 -11.01
CA ALA A 364 -17.95 2.42 -11.68
C ALA A 364 -17.47 1.33 -10.70
N GLN A 365 -16.62 1.68 -9.73
CA GLN A 365 -16.17 0.74 -8.69
C GLN A 365 -17.31 0.34 -7.75
N ILE A 366 -18.15 1.30 -7.36
CA ILE A 366 -19.37 1.05 -6.57
C ILE A 366 -20.28 0.06 -7.31
N GLU A 367 -20.52 0.32 -8.59
CA GLU A 367 -21.37 -0.53 -9.41
C GLU A 367 -20.78 -1.94 -9.60
N SER A 368 -19.46 -2.06 -9.69
CA SER A 368 -18.79 -3.37 -9.74
C SER A 368 -19.02 -4.18 -8.45
N VAL A 369 -19.02 -3.52 -7.28
CA VAL A 369 -19.37 -4.17 -6.00
C VAL A 369 -20.84 -4.59 -5.98
N ARG A 370 -21.76 -3.74 -6.44
CA ARG A 370 -23.19 -4.12 -6.55
C ARG A 370 -23.38 -5.37 -7.38
N ARG A 371 -22.74 -5.43 -8.55
CA ARG A 371 -22.80 -6.61 -9.43
C ARG A 371 -22.23 -7.85 -8.77
N PHE A 372 -21.12 -7.72 -8.04
CA PHE A 372 -20.56 -8.84 -7.28
C PHE A 372 -21.55 -9.39 -6.26
N VAL A 373 -22.20 -8.51 -5.48
CA VAL A 373 -23.20 -8.93 -4.48
C VAL A 373 -24.45 -9.50 -5.13
N ALA A 374 -24.96 -8.87 -6.19
CA ALA A 374 -26.13 -9.36 -6.94
C ALA A 374 -25.91 -10.73 -7.60
N GLN A 375 -24.65 -11.17 -7.75
CA GLN A 375 -24.28 -12.50 -8.23
C GLN A 375 -24.10 -13.52 -7.09
N GLY A 376 -24.45 -13.15 -5.85
CA GLY A 376 -24.36 -14.01 -4.66
C GLY A 376 -23.03 -13.94 -3.92
N GLY A 377 -22.21 -12.92 -4.18
CA GLY A 377 -20.95 -12.70 -3.47
C GLY A 377 -21.15 -11.93 -2.16
N GLY A 378 -20.50 -12.36 -1.08
CA GLY A 378 -20.59 -11.70 0.22
C GLY A 378 -19.73 -10.43 0.33
N LEU A 379 -20.17 -9.44 1.09
CA LEU A 379 -19.45 -8.18 1.27
C LEU A 379 -19.16 -7.91 2.75
N VAL A 380 -17.91 -7.59 3.07
CA VAL A 380 -17.51 -7.06 4.38
C VAL A 380 -16.94 -5.67 4.17
N ALA A 381 -17.60 -4.64 4.69
CA ALA A 381 -17.12 -3.27 4.62
C ALA A 381 -16.80 -2.74 6.02
N THR A 382 -15.71 -1.98 6.15
CA THR A 382 -15.35 -1.34 7.41
C THR A 382 -15.24 0.18 7.26
N GLY A 383 -15.41 0.88 8.38
CA GLY A 383 -15.19 2.33 8.47
C GLY A 383 -16.11 3.13 7.55
N GLU A 384 -15.48 3.96 6.70
CA GLU A 384 -16.13 4.93 5.84
C GLU A 384 -16.24 4.44 4.38
N SER A 385 -16.16 3.12 4.17
CA SER A 385 -16.13 2.52 2.83
C SER A 385 -17.28 2.99 1.94
N SER A 386 -16.97 3.46 0.73
CA SER A 386 -17.87 4.08 -0.25
C SER A 386 -18.47 5.46 0.09
N LEU A 387 -18.11 6.09 1.21
CA LEU A 387 -18.68 7.40 1.61
C LEU A 387 -18.15 8.58 0.79
N TYR A 388 -17.08 8.39 0.02
CA TYR A 388 -16.43 9.45 -0.75
C TYR A 388 -16.39 9.12 -2.25
N THR A 389 -16.37 10.15 -3.08
CA THR A 389 -16.15 10.01 -4.52
C THR A 389 -14.70 9.61 -4.80
N GLY A 390 -14.39 9.21 -6.04
CA GLY A 390 -13.01 8.92 -6.46
C GLY A 390 -12.04 10.11 -6.33
N TRP A 391 -12.56 11.33 -6.16
CA TRP A 391 -11.78 12.55 -5.91
C TRP A 391 -11.72 12.96 -4.43
N GLY A 392 -12.26 12.13 -3.53
CA GLY A 392 -12.23 12.37 -2.09
C GLY A 392 -13.26 13.38 -1.59
N ASP A 393 -14.29 13.70 -2.40
CA ASP A 393 -15.41 14.52 -1.95
C ASP A 393 -16.43 13.64 -1.22
N ARG A 394 -16.91 14.10 -0.06
CA ARG A 394 -17.90 13.35 0.71
C ARG A 394 -19.22 13.29 -0.05
N ARG A 395 -19.80 12.11 -0.18
CA ARG A 395 -21.15 11.90 -0.71
C ARG A 395 -22.19 12.29 0.35
N ALA A 396 -23.45 12.45 -0.07
CA ALA A 396 -24.54 12.67 0.87
C ALA A 396 -24.72 11.47 1.82
N ASP A 397 -24.47 10.28 1.30
CA ASP A 397 -24.57 8.99 1.98
C ASP A 397 -23.56 7.98 1.36
N PHE A 398 -23.44 6.78 1.92
CA PHE A 398 -22.62 5.72 1.36
C PHE A 398 -23.04 5.40 -0.08
N GLY A 399 -22.04 5.31 -0.96
CA GLY A 399 -22.24 4.87 -2.33
C GLY A 399 -22.82 3.45 -2.42
N LEU A 400 -22.70 2.65 -1.35
CA LEU A 400 -23.23 1.29 -1.21
C LEU A 400 -24.32 1.18 -0.13
N ALA A 401 -24.98 2.27 0.28
CA ALA A 401 -26.00 2.24 1.34
C ALA A 401 -27.06 1.16 1.11
N ASP A 402 -27.51 1.00 -0.15
CA ASP A 402 -28.48 0.01 -0.59
C ASP A 402 -28.02 -1.45 -0.38
N VAL A 403 -26.73 -1.70 -0.52
CA VAL A 403 -26.13 -3.03 -0.32
C VAL A 403 -25.85 -3.28 1.16
N LEU A 404 -25.38 -2.26 1.86
CA LEU A 404 -24.97 -2.36 3.26
C LEU A 404 -26.16 -2.32 4.24
N GLY A 405 -27.30 -1.79 3.83
CA GLY A 405 -28.48 -1.59 4.70
C GLY A 405 -28.23 -0.54 5.79
N VAL A 406 -27.31 0.40 5.56
CA VAL A 406 -26.95 1.45 6.52
C VAL A 406 -26.77 2.80 5.84
N HIS A 407 -27.10 3.85 6.57
CA HIS A 407 -26.96 5.24 6.13
C HIS A 407 -25.98 5.98 7.05
N GLY A 408 -25.02 6.69 6.46
CA GLY A 408 -23.94 7.35 7.20
C GLY A 408 -24.34 8.75 7.69
N SER A 409 -24.21 9.03 8.99
CA SER A 409 -24.50 10.37 9.52
C SER A 409 -23.42 11.41 9.16
N GLY A 410 -22.20 10.94 8.85
CA GLY A 410 -21.02 11.79 8.68
C GLY A 410 -20.30 12.13 9.98
N GLU A 411 -20.81 11.67 11.11
CA GLU A 411 -20.15 11.76 12.40
C GLU A 411 -19.36 10.49 12.71
N ALA A 412 -18.35 10.63 13.55
CA ALA A 412 -17.61 9.50 14.08
C ALA A 412 -17.27 9.71 15.55
N ILE A 413 -17.19 8.61 16.29
CA ILE A 413 -16.87 8.60 17.72
C ILE A 413 -15.69 7.68 17.99
N GLY A 414 -15.08 7.84 19.16
CA GLY A 414 -13.88 7.10 19.55
C GLY A 414 -12.59 7.79 19.10
N ASN A 415 -11.52 7.02 18.95
CA ASN A 415 -10.17 7.55 18.70
C ASN A 415 -9.56 6.97 17.43
N SER A 416 -8.98 7.84 16.60
CA SER A 416 -8.19 7.47 15.41
C SER A 416 -6.69 7.74 15.58
N GLY A 417 -6.29 8.36 16.69
CA GLY A 417 -4.89 8.65 17.01
C GLY A 417 -4.17 7.48 17.68
N LYS A 418 -2.87 7.65 17.90
CA LYS A 418 -2.05 6.66 18.62
C LYS A 418 -2.60 6.44 20.04
N PRO A 419 -2.63 5.19 20.55
CA PRO A 419 -2.98 4.92 21.93
C PRO A 419 -2.09 5.73 22.87
N GLN A 420 -2.71 6.43 23.82
CA GLN A 420 -2.00 7.19 24.84
C GLN A 420 -1.59 6.25 25.97
N THR A 421 -0.40 6.46 26.54
CA THR A 421 0.15 5.58 27.60
C THR A 421 -0.33 5.94 29.00
N SER A 422 -0.94 7.12 29.18
CA SER A 422 -1.44 7.57 30.47
C SER A 422 -2.84 7.00 30.76
N TRP A 423 -3.00 6.35 31.91
CA TRP A 423 -4.31 5.88 32.40
C TRP A 423 -5.30 7.02 32.69
N GLU A 424 -4.82 8.26 32.83
CA GLU A 424 -5.71 9.43 32.93
C GLU A 424 -6.35 9.80 31.58
N THR A 425 -5.77 9.34 30.46
CA THR A 425 -6.31 9.57 29.11
C THR A 425 -7.08 8.34 28.63
N TYR A 426 -8.37 8.28 28.95
CA TYR A 426 -9.21 7.11 28.73
C TYR A 426 -10.11 7.21 27.49
N ALA A 427 -9.93 8.19 26.60
CA ALA A 427 -10.77 8.35 25.40
C ALA A 427 -10.80 7.11 24.48
N SER A 428 -9.79 6.23 24.58
CA SER A 428 -9.72 4.95 23.85
C SER A 428 -10.21 3.75 24.66
N HIS A 429 -10.73 3.94 25.88
CA HIS A 429 -11.33 2.86 26.68
C HIS A 429 -12.79 2.64 26.30
N THR A 430 -12.99 2.35 25.02
CA THR A 430 -14.29 2.06 24.41
C THR A 430 -14.41 0.56 24.17
N TYR A 431 -15.65 0.07 24.16
CA TYR A 431 -15.95 -1.36 24.00
C TYR A 431 -17.07 -1.55 22.98
N LEU A 432 -17.23 -2.77 22.50
CA LEU A 432 -18.41 -3.22 21.78
C LEU A 432 -19.26 -4.08 22.72
N ARG A 433 -20.58 -3.88 22.70
CA ARG A 433 -21.58 -4.70 23.39
C ARG A 433 -22.07 -5.78 22.44
N LEU A 434 -22.12 -7.02 22.91
CA LEU A 434 -22.61 -8.18 22.15
C LEU A 434 -24.08 -8.45 22.46
N HIS A 435 -24.86 -8.65 21.40
CA HIS A 435 -26.29 -8.92 21.47
C HIS A 435 -26.66 -10.27 20.86
N PRO A 436 -27.62 -10.99 21.46
CA PRO A 436 -28.17 -10.77 22.80
C PRO A 436 -27.12 -11.05 23.91
N GLY A 437 -27.27 -10.44 25.08
CA GLY A 437 -26.33 -10.59 26.21
C GLY A 437 -26.49 -11.93 26.94
N VAL A 438 -25.40 -12.58 27.32
CA VAL A 438 -25.34 -13.92 27.95
C VAL A 438 -24.76 -13.90 29.36
N ARG A 439 -24.37 -12.74 29.90
CA ARG A 439 -23.72 -12.64 31.23
C ARG A 439 -24.50 -13.25 32.40
N GLY A 440 -25.80 -13.44 32.28
CA GLY A 440 -26.62 -14.14 33.29
C GLY A 440 -26.55 -15.66 33.23
N GLN A 441 -25.89 -16.22 32.21
CA GLN A 441 -25.81 -17.66 31.92
C GLN A 441 -24.39 -18.23 32.08
N VAL A 442 -23.42 -17.38 32.45
CA VAL A 442 -22.01 -17.72 32.59
C VAL A 442 -21.53 -17.34 33.99
N ASP A 443 -20.36 -17.83 34.40
CA ASP A 443 -19.81 -17.57 35.74
C ASP A 443 -19.50 -16.08 35.95
N GLY A 444 -19.93 -15.53 37.10
CA GLY A 444 -19.71 -14.13 37.44
C GLY A 444 -20.68 -13.56 38.47
N PRO A 445 -20.41 -12.34 38.97
CA PRO A 445 -21.32 -11.63 39.87
C PRO A 445 -22.61 -11.23 39.14
N LEU A 446 -23.76 -11.45 39.79
CA LEU A 446 -25.08 -11.07 39.27
C LEU A 446 -25.61 -9.84 40.00
N LYS A 447 -26.16 -8.90 39.24
CA LYS A 447 -26.76 -7.64 39.71
C LYS A 447 -28.29 -7.67 39.65
N GLY A 448 -28.87 -8.66 38.96
CA GLY A 448 -30.31 -8.83 38.77
C GLY A 448 -30.87 -8.08 37.56
N ASP A 449 -30.02 -7.43 36.75
CA ASP A 449 -30.37 -6.76 35.48
C ASP A 449 -29.88 -7.52 34.23
N GLU A 450 -29.41 -8.75 34.42
CA GLU A 450 -28.95 -9.62 33.35
C GLU A 450 -30.13 -10.05 32.44
N PRO A 451 -29.89 -10.23 31.13
CA PRO A 451 -30.92 -10.69 30.21
C PRO A 451 -31.42 -12.09 30.60
N VAL A 452 -32.73 -12.23 30.80
CA VAL A 452 -33.39 -13.51 31.04
C VAL A 452 -33.81 -14.08 29.69
N ASP A 453 -33.32 -15.29 29.37
CA ASP A 453 -33.60 -15.99 28.11
C ASP A 453 -33.24 -15.18 26.85
N ALA A 454 -31.92 -14.99 26.67
CA ALA A 454 -31.40 -14.07 25.67
C ALA A 454 -31.59 -14.55 24.20
N GLY A 455 -31.98 -15.81 23.97
CA GLY A 455 -31.99 -16.41 22.64
C GLY A 455 -30.58 -16.68 22.07
N PRO A 456 -30.48 -17.35 20.91
CA PRO A 456 -29.19 -17.63 20.29
C PRO A 456 -28.55 -16.37 19.72
N ARG A 457 -27.21 -16.28 19.83
CA ARG A 457 -26.42 -15.26 19.13
C ARG A 457 -26.26 -15.59 17.66
N HIS A 458 -26.15 -14.55 16.84
CA HIS A 458 -25.77 -14.68 15.43
C HIS A 458 -24.39 -15.36 15.32
N ALA A 459 -24.17 -16.19 14.29
CA ALA A 459 -22.94 -16.95 14.09
C ALA A 459 -21.67 -16.07 13.96
N ALA A 460 -21.84 -14.80 13.61
CA ALA A 460 -20.77 -13.80 13.60
C ALA A 460 -20.11 -13.58 14.97
N LEU A 461 -20.76 -13.96 16.06
CA LEU A 461 -20.25 -13.86 17.43
C LEU A 461 -19.64 -15.17 17.95
N ALA A 462 -19.46 -16.17 17.10
CA ALA A 462 -18.86 -17.45 17.49
C ALA A 462 -17.44 -17.25 18.05
N GLY A 463 -17.12 -17.97 19.14
CA GLY A 463 -15.89 -17.83 19.92
C GLY A 463 -15.97 -16.81 21.07
N PHE A 464 -17.11 -16.13 21.23
CA PHE A 464 -17.37 -15.18 22.31
C PHE A 464 -18.55 -15.60 23.18
N GLU A 465 -18.69 -16.90 23.46
CA GLU A 465 -19.80 -17.48 24.20
C GLU A 465 -19.84 -17.04 25.67
N GLU A 466 -18.69 -16.63 26.24
CA GLU A 466 -18.53 -16.30 27.65
C GLU A 466 -18.36 -14.79 27.93
N THR A 467 -18.61 -13.92 26.95
CA THR A 467 -18.48 -12.46 27.14
C THR A 467 -19.61 -11.67 26.47
N ASP A 468 -20.01 -10.57 27.10
CA ASP A 468 -20.94 -9.58 26.52
C ASP A 468 -20.22 -8.37 25.93
N ILE A 469 -18.89 -8.31 26.03
CA ILE A 469 -18.11 -7.15 25.57
C ILE A 469 -16.82 -7.53 24.88
N LEU A 470 -16.37 -6.66 23.97
CA LEU A 470 -15.05 -6.69 23.35
C LEU A 470 -14.39 -5.31 23.49
N GLY A 471 -13.09 -5.27 23.78
CA GLY A 471 -12.34 -4.02 23.71
C GLY A 471 -12.32 -3.50 22.27
N PHE A 472 -12.60 -2.21 22.08
CA PHE A 472 -12.64 -1.59 20.74
C PHE A 472 -11.49 -0.63 20.54
N GLY A 473 -11.44 0.47 21.31
CA GLY A 473 -10.39 1.48 21.29
C GLY A 473 -10.19 2.24 19.96
N GLY A 474 -11.01 1.97 18.95
CA GLY A 474 -10.93 2.57 17.63
C GLY A 474 -11.93 3.70 17.40
N LYS A 475 -12.01 4.12 16.13
CA LYS A 475 -12.99 5.06 15.60
C LYS A 475 -14.17 4.26 15.03
N LEU A 476 -15.40 4.62 15.42
CA LEU A 476 -16.64 4.10 14.85
C LEU A 476 -17.28 5.20 14.00
N ALA A 477 -17.54 4.91 12.72
CA ALA A 477 -18.40 5.75 11.88
C ALA A 477 -19.85 5.53 12.31
N GLN A 478 -20.55 6.62 12.65
CA GLN A 478 -21.94 6.51 13.10
C GLN A 478 -22.86 6.26 11.90
N VAL A 479 -23.74 5.27 12.05
CA VAL A 479 -24.71 4.89 11.02
C VAL A 479 -26.09 4.66 11.62
N THR A 480 -27.12 4.84 10.81
CA THR A 480 -28.46 4.33 11.08
C THR A 480 -28.70 3.10 10.21
N ALA A 481 -29.18 2.02 10.81
CA ALA A 481 -29.43 0.76 10.12
C ALA A 481 -30.88 0.66 9.65
N ASP A 482 -31.09 0.03 8.50
CA ASP A 482 -32.43 -0.22 7.96
C ASP A 482 -33.21 -1.22 8.80
N ALA A 483 -34.55 -1.14 8.74
CA ALA A 483 -35.43 -1.97 9.57
C ALA A 483 -35.28 -3.49 9.36
N LYS A 484 -34.73 -3.93 8.22
CA LYS A 484 -34.50 -5.35 7.90
C LYS A 484 -33.10 -5.85 8.27
N THR A 485 -32.28 -5.03 8.93
CA THR A 485 -30.91 -5.40 9.30
C THR A 485 -30.81 -5.89 10.73
N GLU A 486 -29.83 -6.74 11.02
CA GLU A 486 -29.50 -7.16 12.38
C GLU A 486 -28.30 -6.39 12.92
N VAL A 487 -28.35 -5.99 14.19
CA VAL A 487 -27.28 -5.24 14.86
C VAL A 487 -26.74 -6.04 16.04
N PRO A 488 -25.88 -7.06 15.80
CA PRO A 488 -25.35 -7.92 16.85
C PRO A 488 -24.29 -7.23 17.73
N LEU A 489 -23.69 -6.13 17.28
CA LEU A 489 -22.74 -5.34 18.07
C LEU A 489 -23.17 -3.88 18.13
N THR A 490 -23.19 -3.30 19.34
CA THR A 490 -23.36 -1.85 19.55
C THR A 490 -22.16 -1.26 20.30
N PHE A 491 -22.04 0.07 20.30
CA PHE A 491 -20.92 0.78 20.91
C PHE A 491 -21.12 1.05 22.40
N ILE A 492 -20.02 0.97 23.16
CA ILE A 492 -19.94 1.37 24.56
C ILE A 492 -18.96 2.55 24.66
N PRO A 493 -19.42 3.75 25.08
CA PRO A 493 -18.59 4.92 25.22
C PRO A 493 -17.47 4.79 26.25
N ALA A 494 -16.47 5.66 26.11
CA ALA A 494 -15.34 5.73 27.03
C ALA A 494 -15.80 6.16 28.43
N PHE A 495 -15.14 5.61 29.46
CA PHE A 495 -15.36 5.95 30.86
C PHE A 495 -14.03 6.12 31.60
N PRO A 496 -13.98 6.89 32.70
CA PRO A 496 -12.76 7.05 33.47
C PRO A 496 -12.27 5.70 34.01
N ILE A 497 -10.96 5.45 33.91
CA ILE A 497 -10.33 4.21 34.37
C ILE A 497 -9.33 4.42 35.51
N TYR A 498 -9.07 5.68 35.85
CA TYR A 498 -8.15 6.05 36.92
C TYR A 498 -8.77 7.10 37.85
N PRO A 499 -8.70 6.91 39.19
CA PRO A 499 -8.23 5.68 39.84
C PRO A 499 -9.16 4.48 39.55
N PRO A 500 -8.69 3.22 39.73
CA PRO A 500 -9.40 2.03 39.23
C PRO A 500 -10.85 1.89 39.66
N GLU A 501 -11.23 2.46 40.80
CA GLU A 501 -12.60 2.49 41.33
C GLU A 501 -13.60 3.19 40.42
N PHE A 502 -13.14 4.02 39.48
CA PHE A 502 -13.99 4.68 38.48
C PHE A 502 -14.21 3.84 37.21
N SER A 503 -13.52 2.70 37.07
CA SER A 503 -13.56 1.79 35.90
C SER A 503 -14.87 1.01 35.81
N TRP A 504 -15.97 1.71 35.57
CA TRP A 504 -17.29 1.11 35.35
C TRP A 504 -18.02 1.84 34.22
N MET A 505 -18.80 1.10 33.43
CA MET A 505 -19.51 1.68 32.29
C MET A 505 -20.61 2.63 32.76
N ARG A 506 -20.52 3.90 32.38
CA ARG A 506 -21.58 4.90 32.64
C ARG A 506 -22.80 4.66 31.75
N GLU A 507 -22.52 4.26 30.52
CA GLU A 507 -23.49 3.92 29.50
C GLU A 507 -23.10 2.53 28.96
N PRO A 508 -23.71 1.44 29.46
CA PRO A 508 -23.29 0.08 29.13
C PRO A 508 -23.68 -0.34 27.71
N ASP A 509 -24.55 0.42 27.06
CA ASP A 509 -24.95 0.25 25.67
C ASP A 509 -25.52 1.58 25.15
N SER A 510 -24.91 2.15 24.12
CA SER A 510 -25.39 3.38 23.48
C SER A 510 -26.45 3.13 22.40
N GLY A 511 -26.67 1.87 22.02
CA GLY A 511 -27.51 1.49 20.88
C GLY A 511 -26.92 1.84 19.52
N LEU A 512 -25.76 2.51 19.47
CA LEU A 512 -25.12 2.87 18.21
C LEU A 512 -24.57 1.62 17.51
N PRO A 513 -24.99 1.32 16.26
CA PRO A 513 -24.53 0.12 15.56
C PRO A 513 -23.02 0.10 15.34
N ALA A 514 -22.39 -1.02 15.68
CA ALA A 514 -20.97 -1.27 15.45
C ALA A 514 -20.70 -2.45 14.49
N LEU A 515 -21.65 -3.37 14.39
CA LEU A 515 -21.73 -4.39 13.33
C LEU A 515 -23.18 -4.43 12.87
N VAL A 516 -23.38 -4.34 11.55
CA VAL A 516 -24.67 -4.49 10.91
C VAL A 516 -24.57 -5.65 9.94
N LEU A 517 -25.58 -6.52 9.96
CA LEU A 517 -25.73 -7.63 9.05
C LEU A 517 -26.97 -7.39 8.19
N HIS A 518 -26.80 -7.53 6.89
CA HIS A 518 -27.85 -7.34 5.91
C HIS A 518 -27.77 -8.46 4.89
N GLU A 519 -28.89 -9.15 4.67
CA GLU A 519 -29.05 -10.15 3.62
C GLU A 519 -29.95 -9.56 2.53
N PRO A 520 -29.42 -9.20 1.35
CA PRO A 520 -30.21 -8.65 0.27
C PRO A 520 -31.20 -9.68 -0.29
N ASP A 521 -32.31 -9.20 -0.88
CA ASP A 521 -33.34 -10.08 -1.50
C ASP A 521 -32.78 -11.02 -2.60
N ALA A 522 -31.64 -10.66 -3.21
CA ALA A 522 -30.96 -11.46 -4.23
C ALA A 522 -30.12 -12.62 -3.65
N GLY A 523 -29.94 -12.69 -2.33
CA GLY A 523 -28.95 -13.52 -1.66
C GLY A 523 -27.53 -12.98 -1.84
N GLY A 524 -26.66 -13.21 -0.84
CA GLY A 524 -25.27 -12.75 -0.84
C GLY A 524 -24.75 -12.48 0.55
#